data_AF-A0A1V8V8K6-F1
#
_entry.id   AF-A0A1V8V8K6-F1
#
_cell.length_a   1.000
_cell.length_b   1.000
_cell.length_c   1.000
_cell.angle_alpha   90.00
_cell.angle_beta   90.00
_cell.angle_gamma   90.00
#
_symmetry.space_group_name_H-M   'P 1'
#
loop_
_entity.id
_entity.type
_entity.pdbx_description
1 polymer ?
#
loop_
_entity_poly.entity_id
_entity_poly.type
_entity_poly.pdbx_seq_one_letter_code
_entity_poly.pdbx_strand_id
1 'polypeptide(L)'
;MAKQGYGLLPLVVPGEAIVDIIFVHGLTGDRELTWTHERTTTFWPKHCLRHNFPQARIFTHGYNANIRSKGTGIIKDFAYDLLHGIQHHRSQDGTSDRP
;
A
#
# COMPACT_ATOMS: atom_id res chain seq x y z
N MET A 1 -0.07 -9.04 -19.83
CA MET A 1 0.78 -8.46 -18.77
C MET A 1 -0.16 -7.80 -17.77
N ALA A 2 -0.13 -8.19 -16.50
CA ALA A 2 -0.93 -7.53 -15.48
C ALA A 2 -0.46 -6.07 -15.35
N LYS A 3 -1.42 -5.14 -15.24
CA LYS A 3 -1.14 -3.71 -15.13
C LYS A 3 -0.63 -3.43 -13.72
N GLN A 4 0.57 -2.87 -13.59
CA GLN A 4 1.14 -2.49 -12.29
C GLN A 4 0.26 -1.41 -11.64
N GLY A 5 -0.15 -1.64 -10.39
CA GLY A 5 -0.85 -0.66 -9.58
C GLY A 5 0.12 0.34 -8.96
N TYR A 6 -0.17 1.64 -9.05
CA TYR A 6 0.65 2.72 -8.48
C TYR A 6 -0.09 3.55 -7.45
N GLY A 7 0.66 4.17 -6.54
CA GLY A 7 0.14 4.99 -5.46
C GLY A 7 -0.43 4.17 -4.30
N LEU A 8 -0.81 4.89 -3.24
CA LEU A 8 -1.42 4.33 -2.03
C LEU A 8 -2.88 3.93 -2.30
N LEU A 9 -3.23 2.68 -1.97
CA LEU A 9 -4.57 2.13 -2.13
C LEU A 9 -5.10 1.63 -0.77
N PRO A 10 -6.23 2.15 -0.27
CA PRO A 10 -6.89 1.60 0.92
C PRO A 10 -7.47 0.22 0.62
N LEU A 11 -7.14 -0.76 1.46
CA LEU A 11 -7.65 -2.13 1.40
C LEU A 11 -8.75 -2.39 2.41
N VAL A 12 -8.57 -1.84 3.63
CA VAL A 12 -9.48 -1.94 4.76
C VAL A 12 -9.49 -0.60 5.49
N VAL A 13 -10.69 -0.04 5.66
CA VAL A 13 -10.91 1.20 6.42
C VAL A 13 -11.94 0.90 7.51
N PRO A 14 -11.52 0.63 8.76
CA PRO A 14 -12.45 0.47 9.86
C PRO A 14 -13.00 1.84 10.30
N GLY A 15 -14.15 1.85 10.99
CA GLY A 15 -14.75 3.10 11.48
C GLY A 15 -13.86 3.83 12.50
N GLU A 16 -13.27 3.09 13.43
CA GLU A 16 -12.37 3.62 14.47
C GLU A 16 -10.99 2.95 14.33
N ALA A 17 -10.25 3.36 13.30
CA ALA A 17 -8.87 2.90 13.13
C ALA A 17 -8.01 3.40 14.30
N ILE A 18 -7.08 2.60 14.82
CA ILE A 18 -6.09 3.04 15.83
C ILE A 18 -4.65 2.98 15.31
N VAL A 19 -4.45 2.33 14.17
CA VAL A 19 -3.14 2.12 13.55
C VAL A 19 -3.30 2.02 12.04
N ASP A 20 -2.28 2.49 11.32
CA ASP A 20 -2.15 2.33 9.88
C ASP A 20 -1.09 1.25 9.58
N ILE A 21 -1.43 0.28 8.75
CA ILE A 21 -0.49 -0.73 8.23
C ILE A 21 -0.37 -0.52 6.73
N ILE A 22 0.83 -0.22 6.24
CA ILE A 22 1.08 0.06 4.82
C ILE A 22 2.03 -0.98 4.25
N PHE A 23 1.56 -1.72 3.25
CA PHE A 23 2.36 -2.70 2.52
C PHE A 23 3.08 -2.03 1.35
N VAL A 24 4.41 -2.09 1.32
CA VAL A 24 5.24 -1.53 0.24
C VAL A 24 5.98 -2.68 -0.44
N HIS A 25 5.74 -2.89 -1.73
CA HIS A 25 6.38 -3.99 -2.47
C HIS A 25 7.86 -3.71 -2.78
N GLY A 26 8.62 -4.76 -3.10
CA GLY A 26 10.03 -4.65 -3.48
C GLY A 26 10.26 -4.49 -5.00
N LEU A 27 11.53 -4.61 -5.40
CA LEU A 27 11.95 -4.60 -6.80
C LEU A 27 11.18 -5.62 -7.63
N THR A 28 10.81 -5.24 -8.85
CA THR A 28 9.98 -6.05 -9.79
C THR A 28 8.60 -6.46 -9.27
N GLY A 29 8.18 -5.96 -8.10
CA GLY A 29 6.90 -6.28 -7.49
C GLY A 29 5.74 -5.43 -8.01
N ASP A 30 4.54 -5.83 -7.59
CA ASP A 30 3.29 -5.10 -7.73
C ASP A 30 2.57 -5.03 -6.38
N ARG A 31 1.85 -3.93 -6.12
CA ARG A 31 1.22 -3.66 -4.81
C ARG A 31 0.16 -4.69 -4.39
N GLU A 32 -0.38 -5.48 -5.31
CA GLU A 32 -1.34 -6.55 -5.00
C GLU A 32 -0.71 -7.92 -5.21
N LEU A 33 -0.06 -8.15 -6.37
CA LEU A 33 0.45 -9.46 -6.73
C LEU A 33 1.57 -9.94 -5.78
N THR A 34 2.41 -9.03 -5.29
CA THR A 34 3.49 -9.36 -4.34
C THR A 34 2.96 -10.05 -3.08
N TRP A 35 1.74 -9.70 -2.66
CA TRP A 35 1.13 -10.22 -1.45
C TRP A 35 -0.03 -11.17 -1.75
N THR A 36 -0.13 -11.64 -2.99
CA THR A 36 -1.15 -12.61 -3.40
C THR A 36 -0.53 -13.99 -3.45
N HIS A 37 -1.07 -14.93 -2.68
CA HIS A 37 -0.62 -16.31 -2.72
C HIS A 37 -0.97 -16.93 -4.08
N GLU A 38 0.03 -17.47 -4.79
CA GLU A 38 -0.09 -17.86 -6.20
C GLU A 38 -1.18 -18.90 -6.46
N ARG A 39 -1.32 -19.89 -5.57
CA ARG A 39 -2.24 -21.02 -5.78
C ARG A 39 -3.67 -20.71 -5.37
N THR A 40 -3.83 -20.01 -4.25
CA THR A 40 -5.16 -19.73 -3.67
C THR A 40 -5.69 -18.37 -4.10
N THR A 41 -4.91 -17.63 -4.90
CA THR A 41 -5.16 -16.24 -5.33
C THR A 41 -5.53 -15.31 -4.18
N THR A 42 -5.09 -15.65 -2.97
CA THR A 42 -5.46 -14.94 -1.75
C THR A 42 -4.54 -13.76 -1.54
N PHE A 43 -5.08 -12.56 -1.71
CA PHE A 43 -4.42 -11.32 -1.32
C PHE A 43 -4.47 -11.15 0.21
N TRP A 44 -3.46 -11.69 0.89
CA TRP A 44 -3.49 -11.91 2.34
C TRP A 44 -3.55 -10.62 3.18
N PRO A 45 -3.00 -9.45 2.77
CA PRO A 45 -3.16 -8.21 3.52
C PRO A 45 -4.63 -7.80 3.70
N LYS A 46 -5.47 -8.04 2.68
CA LYS A 46 -6.89 -7.72 2.73
C LYS A 46 -7.70 -8.85 3.36
N HIS A 47 -7.42 -10.09 2.99
CA HIS A 47 -8.29 -11.23 3.32
C HIS A 47 -7.96 -11.89 4.66
N CYS A 48 -6.69 -11.88 5.09
CA CYS A 48 -6.27 -12.54 6.32
C CYS A 48 -6.07 -11.52 7.45
N LEU A 49 -5.28 -10.48 7.20
CA LEU A 49 -4.83 -9.56 8.26
C LEU A 49 -5.97 -8.81 8.95
N ARG A 50 -7.04 -8.49 8.21
CA ARG A 50 -8.25 -7.84 8.75
C ARG A 50 -8.89 -8.57 9.93
N HIS A 51 -8.73 -9.89 10.02
CA HIS A 51 -9.31 -10.70 11.09
C HIS A 51 -8.49 -10.67 12.36
N ASN A 52 -7.17 -10.50 12.24
CA ASN A 52 -6.27 -10.39 13.39
C ASN A 52 -6.18 -8.95 13.93
N PHE A 53 -6.36 -7.94 13.07
CA PHE A 53 -6.27 -6.53 13.42
C PHE A 53 -7.52 -5.76 12.96
N PRO A 54 -8.68 -5.94 13.63
CA PRO A 54 -9.95 -5.37 13.18
C PRO A 54 -10.00 -3.83 13.22
N GLN A 55 -9.14 -3.19 14.03
CA GLN A 55 -9.02 -1.73 14.12
C GLN A 55 -7.81 -1.18 13.34
N ALA A 56 -7.16 -1.98 12.50
CA ALA A 56 -6.12 -1.49 11.61
C ALA A 56 -6.74 -0.96 10.31
N ARG A 57 -6.33 0.24 9.92
CA ARG A 57 -6.51 0.74 8.56
C ARG A 57 -5.37 0.17 7.71
N ILE A 58 -5.69 -0.58 6.67
CA ILE A 58 -4.70 -1.32 5.88
C ILE A 58 -4.62 -0.71 4.48
N PHE A 59 -3.41 -0.41 4.04
CA PHE A 59 -3.10 0.09 2.70
C PHE A 59 -2.08 -0.80 2.00
N THR A 60 -2.05 -0.71 0.67
CA THR A 60 -0.90 -1.16 -0.12
C THR A 60 -0.44 -0.02 -1.02
N HIS A 61 0.88 0.11 -1.20
CA HIS A 61 1.50 1.15 -2.00
C HIS A 61 2.30 0.55 -3.15
N GLY A 62 2.09 1.10 -4.34
CA GLY A 62 2.80 0.71 -5.54
C GLY A 62 3.65 1.82 -6.13
N TYR A 63 4.86 1.49 -6.55
CA TYR A 63 5.76 2.40 -7.25
C TYR A 63 6.43 1.68 -8.43
N ASN A 64 7.02 2.45 -9.35
CA ASN A 64 7.76 1.85 -10.46
C ASN A 64 9.04 1.18 -9.96
N ALA A 65 8.94 -0.11 -9.67
CA ALA A 65 10.02 -0.96 -9.18
C ALA A 65 10.76 -1.70 -10.32
N ASN A 66 10.59 -1.29 -11.57
CA ASN A 66 11.21 -1.95 -12.70
C ASN A 66 12.71 -1.60 -12.80
N ILE A 67 13.56 -2.57 -12.45
CA ILE A 67 15.03 -2.49 -12.50
C ILE A 67 15.60 -2.28 -13.91
N ARG A 68 14.80 -2.54 -14.96
CA ARG A 68 15.18 -2.33 -16.36
C ARG A 68 14.67 -1.00 -16.91
N SER A 69 13.90 -0.25 -16.13
CA SER A 69 13.42 1.05 -16.59
C SER A 69 14.62 2.02 -16.67
N LYS A 70 14.75 2.70 -17.81
CA LYS A 70 15.70 3.82 -17.97
C LYS A 70 15.22 5.09 -17.23
N GLY A 71 14.21 4.95 -16.36
CA GLY A 71 13.50 6.05 -15.72
C GLY A 71 14.25 6.57 -14.50
N THR A 72 14.18 7.87 -14.29
CA THR A 72 14.88 8.66 -13.26
C THR A 72 14.27 8.54 -11.86
N GLY A 73 13.30 7.64 -11.64
CA GLY A 73 12.62 7.51 -10.36
C GLY A 73 13.62 7.08 -9.29
N ILE A 74 14.04 8.03 -8.47
CA ILE A 74 14.91 7.77 -7.33
C ILE A 74 14.04 7.41 -6.12
N ILE A 75 14.63 6.75 -5.13
CA ILE A 75 13.96 6.38 -3.87
C ILE A 75 13.21 7.57 -3.24
N LYS A 76 13.74 8.78 -3.41
CA LYS A 76 13.13 10.03 -2.95
C LYS A 76 11.76 10.31 -3.58
N ASP A 77 11.58 10.07 -4.88
CA ASP A 77 10.31 10.33 -5.57
C ASP A 77 9.23 9.36 -5.09
N PHE A 78 9.59 8.08 -4.94
CA PHE A 78 8.69 7.06 -4.40
C PHE A 78 8.32 7.33 -2.94
N ALA A 79 9.28 7.84 -2.14
CA ALA A 79 9.00 8.26 -0.77
C ALA A 79 8.02 9.45 -0.74
N TYR A 80 8.16 10.44 -1.61
CA TYR A 80 7.19 11.55 -1.68
C TYR A 80 5.81 11.11 -2.14
N ASP A 81 5.72 10.23 -3.14
CA ASP A 81 4.44 9.71 -3.59
C ASP A 81 3.70 8.97 -2.46
N LEU A 82 4.43 8.14 -1.69
CA LEU A 82 3.91 7.51 -0.49
C LEU A 82 3.44 8.53 0.56
N LEU A 83 4.29 9.52 0.90
CA LEU A 83 3.97 10.54 1.90
C LEU A 83 2.75 11.38 1.50
N HIS A 84 2.64 11.79 0.24
CA HIS A 84 1.48 12.51 -0.28
C HIS A 84 0.21 11.65 -0.21
N GLY A 85 0.31 10.35 -0.55
CA GLY A 85 -0.80 9.41 -0.40
C GLY A 85 -1.28 9.29 1.05
N ILE A 86 -0.35 9.18 2.00
CA ILE A 86 -0.66 9.11 3.43
C ILE A 86 -1.33 10.41 3.90
N GLN A 87 -0.72 11.56 3.57
CA GLN A 87 -1.24 12.87 3.97
C GLN A 87 -2.66 13.10 3.43
N HIS A 88 -2.92 12.73 2.17
CA HIS A 88 -4.23 12.84 1.56
C HIS A 88 -5.29 12.08 2.38
N HIS A 89 -5.05 10.80 2.67
CA HIS A 89 -6.01 9.98 3.43
C HIS A 89 -6.19 10.49 4.86
N ARG A 90 -5.11 10.88 5.54
CA ARG A 90 -5.18 11.43 6.91
C ARG A 90 -5.96 12.74 7.00
N SER A 91 -5.84 13.58 5.98
CA SER A 91 -6.59 14.84 5.91
C SER A 91 -8.11 14.63 5.71
N GLN A 92 -8.51 13.49 5.16
CA GLN A 92 -9.92 13.17 4.90
C GLN A 92 -10.65 12.58 6.10
N ASP A 93 -9.95 11.87 6.99
CA ASP A 93 -10.56 11.20 8.14
C ASP A 93 -10.08 11.72 9.50
N GLY A 94 -9.47 12.90 9.52
CA GLY A 94 -9.07 13.59 10.76
C GLY A 94 -7.92 12.92 11.50
N THR A 95 -7.14 12.08 10.82
CA THR A 95 -6.02 11.32 11.42
C THR A 95 -4.65 11.93 11.14
N SER A 96 -4.61 13.24 10.82
CA SER A 96 -3.39 14.00 10.50
C SER A 96 -2.30 13.94 11.57
N ASP A 97 -2.69 13.77 12.83
CA ASP A 97 -1.80 13.82 13.99
C ASP A 97 -1.17 12.46 14.33
N ARG A 98 -1.51 11.40 13.58
CA ARG A 98 -0.87 10.09 13.74
C ARG A 98 0.62 10.17 13.38
N PRO A 99 1.49 9.43 14.10
CA PRO A 99 2.91 9.31 13.74
C PRO A 99 3.13 8.94 12.27
#